data_AF-A0A9D5MXW9-F1
#
_entry.id   AF-A0A9D5MXW9-F1
#
_cell.length_a   1.000
_cell.length_b   1.000
_cell.length_c   1.000
_cell.angle_alpha   90.00
_cell.angle_beta   90.00
_cell.angle_gamma   90.00
#
_symmetry.space_group_name_H-M   'P 1'
#
loop_
_entity.id
_entity.type
_entity.pdbx_description
1 polymer ?
#
loop_
_entity_poly.entity_id
_entity_poly.type
_entity_poly.pdbx_seq_one_letter_code
_entity_poly.pdbx_strand_id
1 'polypeptide(L)'
;MSGIHAFYRGTTPTHKFTLCNVSLSTLENVRICYTQDDDDILIKTLSDCMKENDNMLSIKLTQEETNIFRVGECKLQLRVKTLGGQVLSSKQYVILCRDSLDDEVM
;
A
#
# COMPACT_ATOMS: atom_id res chain seq x y z
N MET A 1 16.75 -1.66 -2.53
CA MET A 1 16.46 -3.01 -3.04
C MET A 1 15.53 -2.85 -4.22
N SER A 2 15.97 -3.28 -5.40
CA SER A 2 15.26 -3.16 -6.68
C SER A 2 14.70 -4.54 -7.03
N GLY A 3 13.56 -4.88 -6.44
CA GLY A 3 12.71 -5.96 -6.93
C GLY A 3 11.42 -5.32 -7.42
N ILE A 4 10.93 -5.72 -8.60
CA ILE A 4 9.57 -5.36 -9.01
C ILE A 4 8.64 -6.14 -8.08
N HIS A 5 8.01 -5.44 -7.14
CA HIS A 5 7.01 -6.05 -6.27
C HIS A 5 5.76 -6.33 -7.11
N ALA A 6 5.28 -7.58 -7.11
CA ALA A 6 4.05 -7.96 -7.79
C ALA A 6 3.08 -8.60 -6.80
N PHE A 7 1.78 -8.42 -7.05
CA PHE A 7 0.73 -9.15 -6.35
C PHE A 7 -0.34 -9.63 -7.35
N TYR A 8 -1.09 -10.63 -6.93
CA TYR A 8 -2.13 -11.24 -7.74
C TYR A 8 -3.50 -10.76 -7.28
N ARG A 9 -4.37 -10.41 -8.23
CA ARG A 9 -5.79 -10.16 -7.98
C ARG A 9 -6.41 -11.40 -7.35
N GLY A 10 -7.41 -11.23 -6.49
CA GLY A 10 -8.03 -12.36 -5.81
C GLY A 10 -7.19 -12.96 -4.67
N THR A 11 -6.08 -12.33 -4.27
CA THR A 11 -5.26 -12.76 -3.13
C THR A 11 -5.33 -11.76 -1.96
N THR A 12 -4.63 -12.03 -0.87
CA THR A 12 -4.60 -11.18 0.33
C THR A 12 -3.17 -10.73 0.70
N PRO A 13 -2.50 -9.96 -0.16
CA PRO A 13 -1.12 -9.54 0.05
C PRO A 13 -0.99 -8.61 1.26
N THR A 14 0.17 -8.66 1.92
CA THR A 14 0.53 -7.75 3.01
C THR A 14 1.68 -6.84 2.57
N HIS A 15 1.46 -5.52 2.62
CA HIS A 15 2.50 -4.52 2.37
C HIS A 15 3.01 -3.93 3.69
N LYS A 16 4.33 -3.76 3.80
CA LYS A 16 4.98 -3.21 4.99
C LYS A 16 5.67 -1.89 4.65
N PHE A 17 5.50 -0.90 5.52
CA PHE A 17 6.05 0.44 5.36
C PHE A 17 6.87 0.80 6.59
N THR A 18 8.14 1.16 6.38
CA THR A 18 9.01 1.67 7.43
C THR A 18 9.16 3.18 7.28
N LEU A 19 8.89 3.92 8.35
CA LEU A 19 9.06 5.36 8.45
C LEU A 19 10.48 5.67 8.95
N CYS A 20 11.32 6.24 8.10
CA CYS A 20 12.71 6.50 8.48
C CYS A 20 12.89 7.74 9.37
N ASN A 21 12.01 8.75 9.24
CA ASN A 21 12.22 10.07 9.85
C ASN A 21 11.05 10.54 10.72
N VAL A 22 10.06 9.68 10.95
CA VAL A 22 8.84 10.03 11.69
C VAL A 22 8.41 8.83 12.53
N SER A 23 8.06 9.08 13.79
CA SER A 23 7.49 8.07 14.68
C SER A 23 5.99 7.92 14.43
N LEU A 24 5.45 6.71 14.55
CA LEU A 24 4.00 6.49 14.46
C LEU A 24 3.21 7.23 15.54
N SER A 25 3.82 7.46 16.71
CA SER A 25 3.20 8.20 17.80
C SER A 25 3.00 9.70 17.49
N THR A 26 3.66 10.24 16.46
CA THR A 26 3.55 11.65 16.09
C THR A 26 2.65 11.87 14.88
N LEU A 27 1.97 10.83 14.40
CA LEU A 27 1.07 10.90 13.25
C LEU A 27 -0.35 11.24 13.67
N GLU A 28 -0.92 12.24 13.01
CA GLU A 28 -2.33 12.57 13.06
C GLU A 28 -3.12 11.73 12.04
N ASN A 29 -2.54 11.54 10.85
CA ASN A 29 -3.20 10.85 9.75
C ASN A 29 -2.20 10.09 8.88
N VAL A 30 -2.65 8.95 8.34
CA VAL A 30 -1.95 8.17 7.33
C VAL A 30 -2.92 7.84 6.20
N ARG A 31 -2.44 7.96 4.97
CA ARG A 31 -3.08 7.48 3.75
C ARG A 31 -2.09 6.66 2.94
N ILE A 32 -2.44 5.42 2.65
CA ILE A 32 -1.74 4.56 1.69
C ILE A 32 -2.60 4.54 0.44
N CYS A 33 -2.14 5.22 -0.61
CA CYS A 33 -2.83 5.36 -1.88
C CYS A 33 -2.32 4.31 -2.86
N TYR A 34 -3.25 3.61 -3.50
CA TYR A 34 -3.00 2.76 -4.66
C TYR A 34 -3.65 3.43 -5.87
N THR A 35 -2.85 3.78 -6.87
CA THR A 35 -3.27 4.59 -8.01
C THR A 35 -3.09 3.79 -9.31
N GLN A 36 -4.12 3.74 -10.15
CA GLN A 36 -4.08 3.22 -11.51
C GLN A 36 -4.76 4.21 -12.45
N ASP A 37 -4.22 4.40 -13.66
CA ASP A 37 -4.70 5.39 -14.63
C ASP A 37 -4.92 6.80 -14.02
N ASP A 38 -4.00 7.18 -13.12
CA ASP A 38 -3.98 8.46 -12.41
C ASP A 38 -5.13 8.70 -11.41
N ASP A 39 -5.96 7.69 -11.15
CA ASP A 39 -6.98 7.70 -10.09
C ASP A 39 -6.59 6.82 -8.89
N ASP A 40 -6.82 7.31 -7.67
CA ASP A 40 -6.67 6.55 -6.43
C ASP A 40 -7.82 5.53 -6.32
N ILE A 41 -7.57 4.29 -6.73
CA ILE A 41 -8.56 3.20 -6.74
C ILE A 41 -8.76 2.56 -5.36
N LEU A 42 -7.77 2.67 -4.47
CA LEU A 42 -7.85 2.22 -3.09
C LEU A 42 -7.07 3.16 -2.18
N ILE A 43 -7.70 3.55 -1.07
CA ILE A 43 -7.05 4.33 -0.02
C ILE A 43 -7.22 3.57 1.29
N LYS A 44 -6.09 3.23 1.93
CA LYS A 44 -6.06 2.66 3.28
C LYS A 44 -5.61 3.72 4.26
N THR A 45 -6.22 3.73 5.43
CA THR A 45 -5.99 4.72 6.48
C THR A 45 -5.25 4.11 7.66
N LEU A 46 -4.92 4.93 8.66
CA LEU A 46 -4.25 4.43 9.87
C LEU A 46 -5.05 3.33 10.59
N SER A 47 -6.38 3.42 10.61
CA SER A 47 -7.24 2.40 11.25
C SER A 47 -7.25 1.06 10.53
N ASP A 48 -6.86 1.03 9.25
CA ASP A 48 -6.72 -0.21 8.51
C ASP A 48 -5.36 -0.89 8.77
N CYS A 49 -4.38 -0.14 9.29
CA CYS A 49 -3.01 -0.60 9.45
C CYS A 49 -2.81 -1.34 10.78
N MET A 50 -1.93 -2.34 10.76
CA MET A 50 -1.37 -2.94 11.97
C MET A 50 -0.03 -2.28 12.30
N LYS A 51 0.12 -1.81 13.54
CA LYS A 51 1.39 -1.31 14.06
C LYS A 51 2.29 -2.50 14.41
N GLU A 52 3.38 -2.66 13.67
CA GLU A 52 4.36 -3.74 13.91
C GLU A 52 5.37 -3.34 14.99
N ASN A 53 5.81 -2.07 14.98
CA ASN A 53 6.66 -1.45 15.99
C ASN A 53 6.55 0.09 15.89
N ASP A 54 7.44 0.87 16.51
CA ASP A 54 7.32 2.34 16.58
C ASP A 54 7.44 3.09 15.25
N ASN A 55 8.00 2.48 14.22
CA ASN A 55 8.18 3.13 12.92
C ASN A 55 7.74 2.25 11.74
N MET A 56 7.07 1.13 12.00
CA MET A 56 6.63 0.20 10.94
C MET A 56 5.13 -0.07 11.03
N LEU A 57 4.48 0.09 9.88
CA LEU A 57 3.09 -0.27 9.65
C LEU A 57 3.03 -1.41 8.65
N SER A 58 2.07 -2.30 8.82
CA SER A 58 1.66 -3.24 7.79
C SER A 58 0.20 -3.05 7.44
N ILE A 59 -0.12 -3.32 6.18
CA ILE A 59 -1.49 -3.35 5.68
C ILE A 59 -1.72 -4.67 4.97
N LYS A 60 -2.79 -5.38 5.34
CA LYS A 60 -3.25 -6.55 4.61
C LYS A 60 -4.41 -6.14 3.72
N LEU A 61 -4.29 -6.42 2.43
CA LEU A 61 -5.40 -6.23 1.50
C LEU A 61 -6.34 -7.42 1.56
N THR A 62 -7.65 -7.17 1.47
CA THR A 62 -8.63 -8.23 1.32
C THR A 62 -8.71 -8.72 -0.12
N GLN A 63 -9.40 -9.84 -0.34
CA GLN A 63 -9.63 -10.36 -1.68
C GLN A 63 -10.51 -9.42 -2.51
N GLU A 64 -11.53 -8.82 -1.89
CA GLU A 64 -12.40 -7.83 -2.51
C GLU A 64 -11.61 -6.59 -2.90
N GLU A 65 -10.70 -6.14 -2.04
CA GLU A 65 -9.79 -5.03 -2.33
C GLU A 65 -8.79 -5.38 -3.44
N THR A 66 -8.28 -6.61 -3.55
CA THR A 66 -7.38 -6.94 -4.67
C THR A 66 -8.11 -7.11 -5.99
N ASN A 67 -9.42 -7.39 -5.98
CA ASN A 67 -10.21 -7.58 -7.19
C ASN A 67 -10.55 -6.28 -7.94
N ILE A 68 -10.56 -5.13 -7.26
CA ILE A 68 -10.80 -3.82 -7.89
C ILE A 68 -9.65 -3.36 -8.79
N PHE A 69 -8.44 -3.91 -8.60
CA PHE A 69 -7.29 -3.58 -9.43
C PHE A 69 -7.45 -4.17 -10.83
N ARG A 70 -6.90 -3.49 -11.83
CA ARG A 70 -6.71 -4.03 -13.19
C ARG A 70 -5.30 -4.61 -13.33
N VAL A 71 -5.16 -5.62 -14.18
CA VAL A 71 -3.84 -6.15 -14.56
C VAL A 71 -2.99 -5.02 -15.14
N GLY A 72 -1.75 -4.92 -14.68
CA GLY A 72 -0.81 -3.88 -15.10
C GLY A 72 -0.15 -3.18 -13.92
N GLU A 73 0.37 -1.98 -14.17
CA GLU A 73 1.06 -1.21 -13.13
C GLU A 73 0.06 -0.58 -12.15
N CYS A 74 0.46 -0.57 -10.88
CA CYS A 74 -0.16 0.20 -9.82
C CYS A 74 0.91 1.02 -9.12
N LYS A 75 0.62 2.29 -8.89
CA LYS A 75 1.47 3.20 -8.14
C LYS A 75 1.04 3.16 -6.68
N LEU A 76 1.98 2.90 -5.77
CA LEU A 76 1.77 2.85 -4.33
C LEU A 76 2.49 4.03 -3.67
N GLN A 77 1.76 4.82 -2.87
CA GLN A 77 2.33 5.94 -2.14
C GLN A 77 1.79 6.04 -0.72
N LEU A 78 2.68 6.26 0.24
CA LEU A 78 2.33 6.60 1.61
C LEU A 78 2.34 8.12 1.77
N ARG A 79 1.26 8.69 2.31
CA ARG A 79 1.13 10.09 2.68
C ARG A 79 0.80 10.17 4.16
N VAL A 80 1.49 11.03 4.90
CA VAL A 80 1.30 11.18 6.35
C VAL A 80 1.15 12.65 6.72
N LYS A 81 0.34 12.90 7.75
CA LYS A 81 0.25 14.20 8.42
C LYS A 81 0.66 14.00 9.87
N THR A 82 1.61 14.80 10.35
CA THR A 82 2.04 14.77 11.75
C THR A 82 1.13 15.65 12.62
N LEU A 83 1.10 15.40 13.93
CA LEU A 83 0.40 16.25 14.91
C LEU A 83 0.89 17.70 14.91
N GLY A 84 2.14 17.93 14.46
CA GLY A 84 2.70 19.27 14.25
C GLY A 84 2.25 19.94 12.95
N GLY A 85 1.33 19.33 12.19
CA GLY A 85 0.78 19.88 10.95
C GLY A 85 1.64 19.64 9.70
N GLN A 86 2.78 18.95 9.82
CA GLN A 86 3.63 18.66 8.66
C GLN A 86 3.01 17.56 7.81
N VAL A 87 2.91 17.80 6.49
CA VAL A 87 2.47 16.81 5.51
C VAL A 87 3.68 16.28 4.75
N LEU A 88 3.86 14.95 4.76
CA LEU A 88 4.97 14.28 4.11
C LEU A 88 4.44 13.17 3.19
N SER A 89 5.12 12.94 2.09
CA SER A 89 4.82 11.85 1.16
C SER A 89 6.06 11.01 0.92
N SER A 90 5.89 9.70 0.83
CA SER A 90 6.95 8.80 0.38
C SER A 90 7.22 9.00 -1.11
N LYS A 91 8.33 8.41 -1.57
CA LYS A 91 8.47 8.07 -2.99
C LYS A 91 7.29 7.19 -3.40
N GLN A 92 6.94 7.29 -4.68
CA GLN A 92 5.99 6.40 -5.30
C GLN A 92 6.69 5.12 -5.70
N TYR A 93 6.09 3.98 -5.38
CA TYR A 93 6.58 2.66 -5.76
C TYR A 93 5.68 2.10 -6.86
N VAL A 94 6.26 1.53 -7.90
CA VAL A 94 5.48 0.81 -8.92
C VAL A 94 5.43 -0.66 -8.52
N ILE A 95 4.22 -1.20 -8.44
CA ILE A 95 3.95 -2.61 -8.21
C ILE A 95 3.15 -3.17 -9.40
N LEU A 96 3.43 -4.41 -9.79
CA LEU A 96 2.69 -5.08 -10.86
C LEU A 96 1.52 -5.87 -10.30
N CYS A 97 0.32 -5.57 -10.78
CA CYS A 97 -0.88 -6.33 -10.54
C CYS A 97 -1.04 -7.39 -11.64
N ARG A 98 -1.20 -8.65 -11.26
CA ARG A 98 -1.36 -9.80 -12.18
C ARG A 98 -2.66 -10.54 -11.90
N ASP A 99 -3.15 -11.29 -12.87
CA ASP A 99 -4.24 -12.24 -12.62
C ASP A 99 -3.71 -13.50 -11.96
N SER A 100 -4.52 -14.06 -11.07
CA SER A 100 -4.21 -15.29 -10.31
C SER A 100 -4.18 -16.56 -11.17
N LEU A 101 -4.30 -16.44 -12.49
CA LEU A 101 -4.31 -17.54 -13.45
C LEU A 101 -3.30 -17.25 -14.57
N ASP A 102 -2.13 -17.87 -14.49
CA ASP A 102 -1.22 -18.05 -15.63
C ASP A 102 -0.79 -19.52 -15.81
N ASP A 103 -1.18 -20.44 -14.92
CA ASP A 103 -0.96 -21.88 -15.10
C ASP A 103 -2.26 -22.63 -14.78
N GLU A 104 -2.59 -23.58 -15.66
CA GLU A 104 -3.76 -24.44 -15.65
C GLU A 104 -4.15 -24.93 -14.25
N VAL A 105 -5.32 -24.52 -13.77
CA VAL A 105 -6.03 -25.31 -12.75
C VAL A 105 -6.57 -26.53 -13.47
N MET A 106 -5.77 -27.59 -13.56
CA MET A 106 -6.22 -28.95 -13.84
C MET A 106 -6.66 -29.64 -12.55
#